data_AF-A0A4Y2SPW2-F1
#
_entry.id   AF-A0A4Y2SPW2-F1
#
_cell.length_a   1.000
_cell.length_b   1.000
_cell.length_c   1.000
_cell.angle_alpha   90.00
_cell.angle_beta   90.00
_cell.angle_gamma   90.00
#
_symmetry.space_group_name_H-M   'P 1'
#
loop_
_entity.id
_entity.type
_entity.pdbx_description
1 polymer ?
#
loop_
_entity_poly.entity_id
_entity_poly.type
_entity_poly.pdbx_seq_one_letter_code
_entity_poly.pdbx_strand_id
1 'polypeptide(L)'
;MSVILTNSLRKPISCCVYVTGSTKVVFFPPNTTSKLQPLDQGIIRSFKVFYRKELVKKVVDSIDKKQKVKPFNMLDSMRMADRAWMNVTQKKIKNCFEKACFSSVES
;
A
#
# COMPACT_ATOMS: atom_id res chain seq x y z
N MET A 1 -14.40 -10.81 13.16
CA MET A 1 -13.89 -9.62 13.87
C MET A 1 -12.79 -9.01 13.03
N SER A 2 -13.02 -7.86 12.41
CA SER A 2 -12.04 -7.20 11.53
C SER A 2 -11.25 -6.18 12.33
N VAL A 3 -9.92 -6.18 12.19
CA VAL A 3 -9.02 -5.22 12.85
C VAL A 3 -8.48 -4.22 11.84
N ILE A 4 -8.68 -2.93 12.07
CA ILE A 4 -8.11 -1.86 11.24
C ILE A 4 -7.00 -1.17 12.03
N LEU A 5 -5.82 -1.07 11.42
CA LEU A 5 -4.63 -0.43 11.98
C LEU A 5 -4.47 0.93 11.32
N THR A 6 -4.68 2.02 12.06
CA THR A 6 -4.62 3.38 11.49
C THR A 6 -3.50 4.22 12.09
N ASN A 7 -2.89 5.06 11.26
CA ASN A 7 -1.86 6.05 11.61
C ASN A 7 -2.39 7.48 11.44
N SER A 8 -3.62 7.75 11.84
CA SER A 8 -4.16 9.11 11.75
C SER A 8 -3.47 10.02 12.78
N LEU A 9 -3.10 11.24 12.37
CA LEU A 9 -2.36 12.25 13.16
C LEU A 9 -3.06 12.66 14.47
N ARG A 10 -4.28 12.18 14.71
CA ARG A 10 -4.98 12.28 15.99
C ARG A 10 -4.50 11.15 16.92
N LYS A 11 -3.23 11.19 17.32
CA LYS A 11 -2.59 10.18 18.17
C LYS A 11 -3.18 10.21 19.59
N PRO A 12 -3.81 9.14 20.12
CA PRO A 12 -3.86 8.96 21.56
C PRO A 12 -2.45 8.63 22.07
N ILE A 13 -2.09 9.19 23.23
CA ILE A 13 -0.76 9.09 23.88
C ILE A 13 -0.48 7.65 24.38
N SER A 14 -1.46 6.75 24.28
CA SER A 14 -1.43 5.38 24.78
C SER A 14 -2.08 4.43 23.78
N CYS A 15 -1.72 3.13 23.85
CA CYS A 15 -2.28 2.04 23.06
C CYS A 15 -3.79 1.93 23.34
N CYS A 16 -4.60 2.70 22.61
CA CYS A 16 -6.03 2.78 22.81
C CYS A 16 -6.71 1.85 21.79
N VAL A 17 -7.58 0.96 22.27
CA VAL A 17 -8.41 0.11 21.41
C VAL A 17 -9.80 0.74 21.36
N TYR A 18 -10.23 1.15 20.17
CA TYR A 18 -11.60 1.63 19.96
C TYR A 18 -12.42 0.52 19.33
N VAL A 19 -13.60 0.27 19.90
CA VAL A 19 -14.59 -0.65 19.31
C VAL A 19 -15.71 0.20 18.72
N THR A 20 -15.88 0.13 17.41
CA THR A 20 -17.00 0.79 16.70
C THR A 20 -17.82 -0.31 16.03
N GLY A 21 -18.92 -0.71 16.66
CA GLY A 21 -19.73 -1.84 16.22
C GLY A 21 -18.95 -3.17 16.27
N SER A 22 -18.93 -3.93 15.17
CA SER A 22 -18.27 -5.24 15.06
C SER A 22 -16.77 -5.17 14.69
N THR A 23 -16.21 -3.96 14.61
CA THR A 23 -14.82 -3.72 14.17
C THR A 23 -13.98 -3.19 15.34
N LYS A 24 -12.79 -3.78 15.52
CA LYS A 24 -11.79 -3.32 16.49
C LYS A 24 -10.76 -2.45 15.78
N VAL A 25 -10.50 -1.26 16.28
CA VAL A 25 -9.42 -0.39 15.81
C VAL A 25 -8.33 -0.39 16.86
N VAL A 26 -7.11 -0.74 16.45
CA VAL A 26 -5.94 -0.79 17.35
C VAL A 26 -4.91 0.22 16.86
N PHE A 27 -4.44 1.07 17.77
CA PHE A 27 -3.36 2.01 17.51
C PHE A 27 -2.02 1.41 17.89
N PHE A 28 -1.01 1.65 17.05
CA PHE A 28 0.35 1.23 17.36
C PHE A 28 0.99 2.15 18.40
N PRO A 29 1.90 1.62 19.24
CA PRO A 29 2.74 2.46 20.07
C PRO A 29 3.56 3.43 19.20
N PRO A 30 3.98 4.57 19.76
CA PRO A 30 4.79 5.53 19.02
C PRO A 30 6.08 4.88 18.49
N ASN A 31 6.53 5.31 17.31
CA ASN A 31 7.78 4.89 16.65
C ASN A 31 7.88 3.41 16.24
N THR A 32 6.79 2.65 16.21
CA THR A 32 6.81 1.24 15.74
C THR A 32 6.24 1.04 14.34
N THR A 33 5.84 2.13 13.67
CA THR A 33 5.12 2.11 12.39
C THR A 33 5.85 1.31 11.31
N SER A 34 7.14 1.58 11.11
CA SER A 34 7.95 0.90 10.08
C SER A 34 8.08 -0.61 10.29
N LYS A 35 7.93 -1.09 11.54
CA LYS A 35 8.02 -2.51 11.89
C LYS A 35 6.66 -3.19 11.87
N LEU A 36 5.62 -2.53 12.39
CA LEU A 36 4.32 -3.16 12.60
C LEU A 36 3.30 -2.89 11.49
N GLN A 37 3.55 -1.94 10.57
CA GLN A 37 2.61 -1.66 9.47
C GLN A 37 2.92 -2.54 8.25
N PRO A 38 1.99 -3.43 7.82
CA PRO A 38 2.18 -4.23 6.61
C PRO A 38 2.40 -3.37 5.35
N LEU A 39 1.80 -2.18 5.31
CA LEU A 39 1.98 -1.21 4.25
C LEU A 39 3.45 -0.79 4.08
N ASP A 40 4.13 -0.54 5.20
CA ASP A 40 5.55 -0.18 5.25
C ASP A 40 6.47 -1.40 5.09
N GLN A 41 5.98 -2.61 5.36
CA GLN A 41 6.72 -3.87 5.16
C GLN A 41 6.92 -4.30 3.70
N GLY A 42 6.49 -3.48 2.74
CA GLY A 42 6.84 -3.65 1.34
C GLY A 42 5.70 -3.50 0.35
N ILE A 43 4.45 -3.37 0.81
CA ILE A 43 3.30 -3.15 -0.07
C ILE A 43 3.45 -1.81 -0.81
N ILE A 44 3.73 -0.71 -0.08
CA ILE A 44 3.96 0.61 -0.68
C ILE A 44 5.15 0.57 -1.65
N ARG A 45 6.23 -0.11 -1.27
CA ARG A 45 7.42 -0.27 -2.13
C ARG A 45 7.05 -1.00 -3.42
N SER A 46 6.33 -2.12 -3.33
CA SER A 46 5.93 -2.91 -4.50
C SER A 46 5.01 -2.10 -5.42
N PHE A 47 4.04 -1.39 -4.85
CA PHE A 47 3.15 -0.50 -5.61
C PHE A 47 3.94 0.58 -6.37
N LYS A 48 4.85 1.28 -5.68
CA LYS A 48 5.70 2.33 -6.30
C LYS A 48 6.55 1.78 -7.45
N VAL A 49 7.06 0.56 -7.34
CA VAL A 49 7.82 -0.10 -8.42
C VAL A 49 6.95 -0.32 -9.65
N PHE A 50 5.74 -0.87 -9.47
CA PHE A 50 4.84 -1.11 -10.61
C PHE A 50 4.31 0.18 -11.22
N TYR A 51 4.03 1.20 -10.40
CA TYR A 51 3.64 2.51 -10.89
C TYR A 51 4.74 3.16 -11.76
N ARG A 52 6.01 3.08 -11.32
CA ARG A 52 7.14 3.57 -12.13
C ARG A 52 7.34 2.76 -13.41
N LYS A 53 7.11 1.45 -13.37
CA LYS A 53 7.14 0.60 -14.57
C LYS A 53 6.12 1.07 -15.60
N GLU A 54 4.90 1.42 -15.17
CA GLU A 54 3.87 1.98 -16.05
C GLU A 54 4.24 3.36 -16.63
N LEU A 55 4.92 4.22 -15.84
CA LEU A 55 5.46 5.50 -16.33
C LEU A 55 6.47 5.27 -17.46
N VAL A 56 7.47 4.44 -17.20
CA VAL A 56 8.54 4.15 -18.17
C VAL A 56 7.96 3.53 -19.43
N LYS A 57 7.03 2.59 -19.30
CA LYS A 57 6.36 1.95 -20.44
C LYS A 57 5.70 2.98 -21.36
N LYS A 58 4.93 3.94 -20.81
CA LYS A 58 4.30 4.99 -21.64
C LYS A 58 5.30 5.88 -22.37
N VAL A 59 6.43 6.18 -21.75
CA VAL A 59 7.49 6.98 -22.35
C VAL A 59 8.13 6.21 -23.51
N VAL A 60 8.49 4.94 -23.29
CA VAL A 60 9.05 4.06 -24.32
C VAL A 60 8.08 3.88 -25.48
N ASP A 61 6.80 3.60 -25.21
CA ASP A 61 5.76 3.47 -26.24
C ASP A 61 5.61 4.74 -27.11
N SER A 62 5.89 5.92 -26.55
CA SER A 62 5.85 7.18 -27.28
C SER A 62 7.07 7.35 -28.18
N ILE A 63 8.25 6.97 -27.68
CA ILE A 63 9.52 6.98 -28.42
C ILE A 63 9.45 6.02 -29.61
N ASP A 64 8.97 4.79 -29.39
CA ASP A 64 8.83 3.77 -30.45
C ASP A 64 7.90 4.22 -31.57
N LYS A 65 6.84 4.97 -31.22
CA LYS A 65 5.91 5.57 -32.19
C LYS A 65 6.42 6.87 -32.81
N LYS A 66 7.65 7.29 -32.50
CA LYS A 66 8.25 8.58 -32.90
C LYS A 66 7.37 9.78 -32.55
N GLN A 67 6.62 9.68 -31.45
CA GLN A 67 5.74 10.74 -30.95
C GLN A 67 6.42 11.48 -29.79
N LYS A 68 6.11 12.78 -29.67
CA LYS A 68 6.49 13.54 -28.47
C LYS A 68 5.77 12.95 -27.26
N VAL A 69 6.50 12.78 -26.15
CA VAL A 69 5.93 12.34 -24.88
C VAL A 69 4.88 13.37 -24.43
N LYS A 70 3.63 12.93 -24.33
CA LYS A 70 2.55 13.79 -23.83
C LYS A 70 2.67 13.97 -22.31
N PRO A 71 2.34 15.14 -21.77
CA PRO A 71 2.27 15.33 -20.33
C PRO A 71 1.21 14.40 -19.72
N PHE A 72 1.50 13.85 -18.55
CA PHE A 72 0.58 12.98 -17.82
C PHE A 72 -0.54 13.82 -17.20
N ASN A 73 -1.78 13.43 -17.44
CA ASN A 73 -2.94 14.02 -16.76
C ASN A 73 -3.38 13.16 -15.55
N MET A 74 -4.38 13.64 -14.82
CA MET A 74 -4.92 12.97 -13.64
C MET A 74 -5.53 11.60 -13.98
N LEU A 75 -6.24 11.49 -15.12
CA LEU A 75 -6.85 10.23 -15.58
C LEU A 75 -5.77 9.17 -15.87
N ASP A 76 -4.66 9.57 -16.48
CA ASP A 76 -3.52 8.70 -16.71
C ASP A 76 -2.93 8.20 -15.39
N SER A 77 -2.77 9.10 -14.43
CA SER A 77 -2.26 8.77 -13.10
C SER A 77 -3.14 7.75 -12.38
N MET A 78 -4.47 7.92 -12.45
CA MET A 78 -5.44 6.97 -11.87
C MET A 78 -5.37 5.60 -12.54
N ARG A 79 -5.37 5.56 -13.88
CA ARG A 79 -5.26 4.31 -14.64
C ARG A 79 -3.95 3.57 -14.37
N MET A 80 -2.87 4.31 -14.15
CA MET A 80 -1.57 3.74 -13.81
C MET A 80 -1.53 3.21 -12.38
N ALA A 81 -2.18 3.90 -11.43
CA ALA A 81 -2.35 3.42 -10.07
C ALA A 81 -3.15 2.11 -10.04
N ASP A 82 -4.26 2.04 -10.79
CA ASP A 82 -5.08 0.83 -10.93
C ASP A 82 -4.24 -0.36 -11.46
N ARG A 83 -3.55 -0.17 -12.59
CA ARG A 83 -2.68 -1.21 -13.16
C ARG A 83 -1.52 -1.58 -12.23
N ALA A 84 -0.94 -0.62 -11.51
CA ALA A 84 0.11 -0.90 -10.54
C ALA A 84 -0.40 -1.75 -9.38
N TRP A 85 -1.61 -1.49 -8.90
CA TRP A 85 -2.25 -2.26 -7.83
C TRP A 85 -2.54 -3.69 -8.25
N MET A 86 -3.07 -3.90 -9.47
CA MET A 86 -3.34 -5.24 -10.00
C MET A 86 -2.08 -6.12 -10.12
N ASN A 87 -0.89 -5.51 -10.21
CA ASN A 87 0.38 -6.23 -10.22
C ASN A 87 0.93 -6.55 -8.81
N VAL A 88 0.37 -5.98 -7.74
CA VAL A 88 0.73 -6.35 -6.38
C VAL A 88 0.07 -7.69 -6.04
N THR A 89 0.87 -8.75 -6.01
CA THR A 89 0.36 -10.11 -5.81
C THR A 89 -0.09 -10.35 -4.37
N GLN A 90 -1.11 -11.19 -4.20
CA GLN A 90 -1.59 -11.62 -2.87
C GLN A 90 -0.46 -12.25 -2.04
N LYS A 91 0.45 -13.02 -2.67
CA LYS A 91 1.65 -13.56 -2.02
C LYS A 91 2.54 -12.47 -1.40
N LYS A 92 2.78 -11.36 -2.11
CA LYS A 92 3.55 -10.25 -1.57
C LYS A 92 2.84 -9.60 -0.38
N ILE A 93 1.51 -9.43 -0.47
CA ILE A 93 0.71 -8.88 0.62
C ILE A 93 0.82 -9.80 1.84
N LYS A 94 0.57 -11.11 1.69
CA LYS A 94 0.70 -12.10 2.76
C LYS A 94 2.06 -12.02 3.46
N ASN A 95 3.15 -12.05 2.69
CA ASN A 95 4.50 -11.94 3.24
C ASN A 95 4.74 -10.63 4.01
N CYS A 96 4.12 -9.51 3.60
CA CYS A 96 4.24 -8.24 4.33
C CYS A 96 3.46 -8.26 5.65
N PHE A 97 2.31 -8.93 5.68
CA PHE A 97 1.53 -9.15 6.91
C PHE A 97 2.28 -10.08 7.88
N GLU A 98 2.86 -11.17 7.39
CA GLU A 98 3.70 -12.07 8.20
C GLU A 98 4.90 -11.33 8.81
N LYS A 99 5.59 -10.48 8.01
CA LYS A 99 6.68 -9.63 8.51
C LYS A 99 6.26 -8.60 9.55
N ALA A 100 5.01 -8.16 9.49
CA ALA A 100 4.41 -7.28 10.49
C ALA A 100 3.83 -8.07 11.69
N CYS A 101 4.19 -9.35 11.84
CA CYS A 101 3.75 -10.26 12.90
C CYS A 101 2.25 -10.62 12.84
N PHE A 102 1.60 -10.46 11.69
CA PHE A 102 0.25 -10.97 11.43
C PHE A 102 0.37 -12.33 10.74
N SER A 103 0.79 -13.35 11.49
CA SER A 103 0.73 -14.74 11.02
C SER A 103 -0.71 -15.24 11.11
N SER A 104 -1.19 -15.90 10.06
CA SER A 104 -2.39 -16.72 10.17
C SER A 104 -2.10 -17.83 11.19
N VAL A 105 -2.67 -17.71 12.39
CA VAL A 105 -2.84 -18.91 13.23
C VAL A 105 -3.85 -19.75 12.47
N GLU A 106 -3.41 -20.88 11.91
CA GLU A 106 -4.30 -21.93 11.44
C GLU A 106 -5.10 -22.40 12.66
N SER A 107 -6.37 -21.98 12.72
CA SER A 107 -7.38 -22.50 13.64
C SER A 107 -8.09 -23.68 12.99
#